data_AF-A0A9D9GZF9-F1
#
_entry.id   AF-A0A9D9GZF9-F1
#
_cell.length_a   1.000
_cell.length_b   1.000
_cell.length_c   1.000
_cell.angle_alpha   90.00
_cell.angle_beta   90.00
_cell.angle_gamma   90.00
#
_symmetry.space_group_name_H-M   'P 1'
#
loop_
_entity.id
_entity.type
_entity.pdbx_description
1 polymer ?
#
loop_
_entity_poly.entity_id
_entity_poly.type
_entity_poly.pdbx_seq_one_letter_code
_entity_poly.pdbx_strand_id
1 'polypeptide(L)'
;DVTDDIEVDSSNLSYTDADYKIMANQMYVAMKGAGTDTPAIERVCKKLNNVDDWNALVKAFGVKSVSNWFYKFSGTLYDWLQDELSAREIRKLNEEILNNIGVTL
;
A
#
# COMPACT_ATOMS: atom_id res chain seq x y z
N ASP A 1 2.50 -13.82 9.12
CA ASP A 1 3.01 -12.80 8.18
C ASP A 1 3.70 -11.73 9.03
N VAL A 2 4.71 -11.01 8.53
CA VAL A 2 5.37 -9.92 9.30
C VAL A 2 4.41 -8.76 9.60
N THR A 3 3.24 -8.74 8.94
CA THR A 3 2.16 -7.78 9.16
C THR A 3 1.17 -8.18 10.26
N ASP A 4 1.29 -9.38 10.85
CA ASP A 4 0.31 -9.88 11.84
C ASP A 4 0.27 -9.01 13.11
N ASP A 5 1.43 -8.49 13.53
CA ASP A 5 1.61 -7.66 14.73
C ASP A 5 1.16 -6.21 14.54
N ILE A 6 0.75 -5.81 13.32
CA ILE A 6 0.20 -4.48 13.08
C ILE A 6 -1.15 -4.36 13.78
N GLU A 7 -1.24 -3.45 14.74
CA GLU A 7 -2.48 -3.14 15.45
C GLU A 7 -3.45 -2.39 14.53
N VAL A 8 -4.73 -2.79 14.58
CA VAL A 8 -5.84 -2.19 13.83
C VAL A 8 -7.01 -2.07 14.79
N ASP A 9 -7.44 -0.85 15.07
CA ASP A 9 -8.72 -0.63 15.74
C ASP A 9 -9.87 -0.77 14.73
N SER A 10 -10.54 -1.92 14.78
CA SER A 10 -11.68 -2.21 13.89
C SER A 10 -12.82 -1.19 13.96
N SER A 11 -12.93 -0.42 15.05
CA SER A 11 -13.98 0.59 15.21
C SER A 11 -13.71 1.88 14.41
N ASN A 12 -12.45 2.09 13.99
CA ASN A 12 -12.04 3.24 13.18
C ASN A 12 -12.01 2.95 11.68
N LEU A 13 -12.30 1.71 11.25
CA LEU A 13 -12.23 1.32 9.85
C LEU A 13 -13.33 1.98 9.01
N SER A 14 -12.93 2.59 7.91
CA SER A 14 -13.83 3.21 6.94
C SER A 14 -14.46 2.21 5.97
N TYR A 15 -13.89 1.01 5.87
CA TYR A 15 -14.26 0.01 4.86
C TYR A 15 -14.34 -1.40 5.44
N THR A 16 -14.88 -2.33 4.65
CA THR A 16 -14.94 -3.75 5.03
C THR A 16 -13.61 -4.45 4.73
N ASP A 17 -13.37 -5.60 5.37
CA ASP A 17 -12.24 -6.49 5.04
C ASP A 17 -12.17 -6.84 3.54
N ALA A 18 -13.32 -6.98 2.88
CA ALA A 18 -13.39 -7.27 1.46
C ALA A 18 -12.88 -6.10 0.60
N ASP A 19 -13.20 -4.86 1.01
CA ASP A 19 -12.72 -3.66 0.32
C ASP A 19 -11.20 -3.50 0.45
N TYR A 20 -10.63 -3.72 1.63
CA TYR A 20 -9.16 -3.67 1.80
C TYR A 20 -8.46 -4.75 0.98
N LYS A 21 -9.04 -5.95 0.82
CA LYS A 21 -8.51 -6.98 -0.08
C LYS A 21 -8.54 -6.55 -1.55
N ILE A 22 -9.61 -5.87 -1.98
CA ILE A 22 -9.71 -5.31 -3.32
C ILE A 22 -8.65 -4.22 -3.52
N MET A 23 -8.52 -3.29 -2.56
CA MET A 23 -7.51 -2.22 -2.59
C MET A 23 -6.09 -2.78 -2.59
N ALA A 24 -5.81 -3.79 -1.77
CA ALA A 24 -4.51 -4.48 -1.74
C ALA A 24 -4.16 -5.12 -3.10
N ASN A 25 -5.14 -5.76 -3.75
CA ASN A 25 -4.94 -6.29 -5.10
C ASN A 25 -4.72 -5.17 -6.14
N GLN A 26 -5.43 -4.05 -6.02
CA GLN A 26 -5.19 -2.87 -6.87
C GLN A 26 -3.77 -2.33 -6.71
N MET A 27 -3.27 -2.21 -5.47
CA MET A 27 -1.88 -1.82 -5.19
C MET A 27 -0.90 -2.80 -5.81
N TYR A 28 -1.10 -4.11 -5.62
CA TYR A 28 -0.20 -5.12 -6.17
C TYR A 28 -0.16 -5.09 -7.70
N VAL A 29 -1.31 -4.95 -8.37
CA VAL A 29 -1.36 -4.85 -9.84
C VAL A 29 -0.74 -3.56 -10.35
N ALA A 30 -0.89 -2.44 -9.64
CA ALA A 30 -0.30 -1.15 -10.02
C ALA A 30 1.24 -1.17 -9.97
N MET A 31 1.81 -1.99 -9.09
CA MET A 31 3.26 -2.12 -8.89
C MET A 31 3.86 -3.30 -9.65
N LYS A 32 3.10 -4.39 -9.85
CA LYS A 32 3.60 -5.59 -10.52
C LYS A 32 3.60 -5.42 -12.03
N GLY A 33 4.77 -5.21 -12.63
CA GLY A 33 4.91 -5.34 -14.09
C GLY A 33 6.01 -4.50 -14.69
N ALA A 34 5.83 -4.13 -15.96
CA ALA A 34 6.71 -3.18 -16.63
C ALA A 34 6.27 -1.75 -16.27
N GLY A 35 6.89 -1.20 -15.24
CA GLY A 35 6.61 0.15 -14.72
C GLY A 35 5.46 0.19 -13.70
N THR A 36 5.33 1.36 -13.08
CA THR A 36 4.43 1.61 -11.95
C THR A 36 3.25 2.49 -12.35
N ASP A 37 2.01 2.06 -12.07
CA ASP A 37 0.81 2.91 -12.18
C ASP A 37 0.66 3.76 -10.91
N THR A 38 1.52 4.78 -10.79
CA THR A 38 1.48 5.75 -9.68
C THR A 38 0.09 6.40 -9.52
N PRO A 39 -0.65 6.77 -10.58
CA PRO A 39 -2.02 7.23 -10.44
C PRO A 39 -2.98 6.23 -9.76
N ALA A 40 -2.84 4.92 -9.98
CA ALA A 40 -3.64 3.91 -9.27
C ALA A 40 -3.29 3.83 -7.78
N ILE A 41 -2.00 3.89 -7.45
CA ILE A 41 -1.51 3.95 -6.06
C ILE A 41 -2.11 5.17 -5.35
N GLU A 42 -1.98 6.36 -5.94
CA GLU A 42 -2.54 7.58 -5.37
C GLU A 42 -4.06 7.50 -5.17
N ARG A 43 -4.80 6.89 -6.11
CA ARG A 43 -6.26 6.71 -5.99
C ARG A 43 -6.63 5.79 -4.82
N VAL A 44 -5.85 4.75 -4.54
CA VAL A 44 -6.09 3.88 -3.38
C VAL A 44 -5.75 4.62 -2.09
N CYS A 45 -4.58 5.25 -2.01
CA CYS A 45 -4.18 5.98 -0.80
C CYS A 45 -5.14 7.12 -0.45
N LYS A 46 -5.69 7.82 -1.45
CA LYS A 46 -6.69 8.89 -1.25
C LYS A 46 -8.04 8.41 -0.69
N LYS A 47 -8.32 7.11 -0.68
CA LYS A 47 -9.53 6.55 -0.05
C LYS A 47 -9.38 6.39 1.46
N LEU A 48 -8.15 6.21 1.93
CA LEU A 48 -7.88 5.93 3.34
C LEU A 48 -8.10 7.22 4.14
N ASN A 49 -8.80 7.12 5.27
CA ASN A 49 -9.18 8.28 6.07
C ASN A 49 -8.37 8.42 7.36
N ASN A 50 -7.69 7.36 7.80
CA ASN A 50 -6.95 7.32 9.05
C ASN A 50 -5.84 6.25 9.04
N VAL A 51 -5.04 6.21 10.11
CA VAL A 51 -3.96 5.21 10.29
C VAL A 51 -4.50 3.78 10.30
N ASP A 52 -5.67 3.53 10.89
CA ASP A 52 -6.25 2.18 10.96
C ASP A 52 -6.63 1.64 9.56
N ASP A 53 -7.13 2.50 8.66
CA ASP A 53 -7.37 2.16 7.25
C ASP A 53 -6.07 1.76 6.53
N TRP A 54 -5.00 2.49 6.77
CA TRP A 54 -3.67 2.17 6.22
C TRP A 54 -3.17 0.83 6.76
N ASN A 55 -3.25 0.63 8.08
CA ASN A 55 -2.82 -0.61 8.71
C ASN A 55 -3.64 -1.82 8.21
N ALA A 56 -4.96 -1.66 8.07
CA ALA A 56 -5.83 -2.68 7.49
C ALA A 56 -5.46 -3.00 6.03
N LEU A 57 -5.12 -1.99 5.22
CA LEU A 57 -4.63 -2.19 3.86
C LEU A 57 -3.28 -2.94 3.84
N VAL A 58 -2.33 -2.58 4.72
CA VAL A 58 -1.03 -3.25 4.83
C VAL A 58 -1.22 -4.73 5.21
N LYS A 59 -2.10 -5.02 6.18
CA LYS A 59 -2.44 -6.40 6.56
C LYS A 59 -3.11 -7.17 5.42
N ALA A 60 -4.06 -6.55 4.73
CA ALA A 60 -4.74 -7.18 3.58
C ALA A 60 -3.79 -7.45 2.40
N PHE A 61 -2.77 -6.60 2.23
CA PHE A 61 -1.71 -6.81 1.24
C PHE A 61 -0.79 -7.97 1.62
N GLY A 62 -0.36 -8.03 2.89
CA GLY A 62 0.56 -9.03 3.43
C GLY A 62 1.93 -8.96 2.77
N VAL A 63 2.63 -10.09 2.67
CA VAL A 63 3.84 -10.19 1.83
C VAL A 63 3.48 -10.67 0.43
N LYS A 64 3.89 -9.91 -0.59
CA LYS A 64 3.75 -10.27 -2.01
C LYS A 64 5.12 -10.45 -2.65
N SER A 65 5.18 -11.35 -3.63
CA SER A 65 6.38 -11.60 -4.42
C SER A 65 6.09 -11.56 -5.91
N VAL A 66 7.11 -11.23 -6.69
CA VAL A 66 7.13 -11.42 -8.14
C VAL A 66 8.49 -12.03 -8.53
N SER A 67 8.47 -12.89 -9.54
CA SER A 67 9.68 -13.45 -10.14
C SER A 67 9.43 -13.62 -11.62
N ASN A 68 10.21 -12.93 -12.44
CA ASN A 68 10.26 -13.09 -13.89
C ASN A 68 11.73 -13.08 -14.34
N TRP A 69 11.99 -13.14 -15.65
CA TRP A 69 13.36 -13.26 -16.19
C TRP A 69 14.28 -12.12 -15.74
N PHE A 70 13.75 -10.91 -15.54
CA PHE A 70 14.54 -9.70 -15.33
C PHE A 70 14.41 -9.10 -13.92
N TYR A 71 13.45 -9.58 -13.13
CA TYR A 71 13.11 -8.97 -11.86
C TYR A 71 12.56 -10.01 -10.88
N LYS A 72 13.09 -9.96 -9.66
CA LYS A 72 12.64 -10.77 -8.53
C LYS A 72 12.58 -9.90 -7.29
N PHE A 73 11.41 -9.84 -6.67
CA PHE A 73 11.17 -9.03 -5.49
C PHE A 73 10.17 -9.71 -4.57
N SER A 74 10.29 -9.46 -3.27
CA SER A 74 9.35 -9.90 -2.26
C SER A 74 9.36 -8.94 -1.08
N GLY A 75 8.19 -8.51 -0.64
CA GLY A 75 8.07 -7.58 0.47
C GLY A 75 6.63 -7.26 0.84
N THR A 76 6.49 -6.45 1.89
CA THR A 76 5.25 -5.84 2.35
C THR A 76 4.83 -4.69 1.44
N LEU A 77 3.65 -4.11 1.67
CA LEU A 77 3.19 -2.93 0.92
C LEU A 77 4.22 -1.78 0.97
N TYR A 78 4.83 -1.56 2.14
CA TYR A 78 5.86 -0.55 2.32
C TYR A 78 7.07 -0.82 1.43
N ASP A 79 7.58 -2.06 1.44
CA ASP A 79 8.74 -2.45 0.63
C ASP A 79 8.46 -2.27 -0.86
N TRP A 80 7.27 -2.69 -1.31
CA TRP A 80 6.85 -2.51 -2.70
C TRP A 80 6.77 -1.04 -3.12
N LEU A 81 6.24 -0.17 -2.26
CA LEU A 81 6.18 1.27 -2.56
C LEU A 81 7.58 1.91 -2.61
N GLN A 82 8.51 1.47 -1.75
CA GLN A 82 9.90 1.95 -1.75
C GLN A 82 10.69 1.47 -2.98
N ASP A 83 10.40 0.26 -3.48
CA ASP A 83 11.07 -0.30 -4.67
C ASP A 83 10.55 0.33 -5.97
N GLU A 84 9.24 0.56 -6.07
CA GLU A 84 8.57 0.94 -7.32
C GLU A 84 8.39 2.44 -7.53
N LEU A 85 8.43 3.26 -6.47
CA LEU A 85 8.26 4.71 -6.56
C LEU A 85 9.61 5.43 -6.47
N SER A 86 9.77 6.46 -7.29
CA SER A 86 10.90 7.36 -7.13
C SER A 86 10.80 8.18 -5.83
N ALA A 87 11.93 8.69 -5.34
CA ALA A 87 11.95 9.58 -4.17
C ALA A 87 11.02 10.81 -4.32
N ARG A 88 10.80 11.28 -5.56
CA ARG A 88 9.87 12.37 -5.83
C ARG A 88 8.41 11.94 -5.63
N GLU A 89 8.05 10.74 -6.05
CA GLU A 89 6.69 10.20 -5.91
C GLU A 89 6.40 9.82 -4.46
N ILE A 90 7.36 9.24 -3.75
CA ILE A 90 7.24 8.98 -2.30
C ILE A 90 7.00 10.30 -1.55
N ARG A 91 7.80 11.33 -1.84
CA ARG A 91 7.60 12.66 -1.22
C ARG A 91 6.21 13.20 -1.51
N LYS A 92 5.74 13.11 -2.76
CA LYS A 92 4.39 13.54 -3.13
C LYS A 92 3.32 12.76 -2.36
N LEU A 93 3.43 11.44 -2.29
CA LEU A 93 2.48 10.57 -1.60
C LEU A 93 2.42 10.88 -0.09
N ASN A 94 3.57 11.10 0.53
CA ASN A 94 3.66 11.54 1.93
C ASN A 94 3.04 12.92 2.14
N GLU A 95 3.50 13.94 1.40
CA GLU A 95 3.12 15.34 1.62
C GLU A 95 1.66 15.64 1.26
N GLU A 96 1.13 15.02 0.19
CA GLU A 96 -0.22 15.35 -0.31
C GLU A 96 -1.31 14.41 0.21
N ILE A 97 -0.96 13.21 0.68
CA ILE A 97 -1.96 12.15 0.97
C ILE A 97 -1.74 11.54 2.36
N LEU A 98 -0.62 10.85 2.60
CA LEU A 98 -0.47 9.99 3.78
C LEU A 98 -0.26 10.77 5.08
N ASN A 99 0.43 11.92 5.05
CA ASN A 99 0.61 12.73 6.25
C ASN A 99 -0.74 13.25 6.81
N ASN A 100 -1.74 13.44 5.95
CA ASN A 100 -3.08 13.88 6.36
C ASN A 100 -3.81 12.85 7.21
N ILE A 101 -3.40 11.58 7.13
CA ILE A 101 -3.98 10.47 7.88
C ILE A 101 -3.01 9.91 8.93
N GLY A 102 -1.89 10.59 9.20
CA GLY A 102 -0.92 10.20 10.22
C GLY A 102 0.08 9.11 9.79
N VAL A 103 0.26 8.90 8.48
CA VAL A 103 1.15 7.87 7.92
C VAL A 103 2.31 8.51 7.15
N THR A 104 3.50 7.90 7.22
CA THR A 104 4.67 8.29 6.43
C THR A 104 5.39 7.06 5.90
N LEU A 105 5.75 7.09 4.62
CA LEU A 105 6.62 6.14 3.95
C LEU A 105 8.09 6.50 4.15
#